data_AF-A0A7C6K1N5-F1
#
_entry.id   AF-A0A7C6K1N5-F1
#
_cell.length_a   1.000
_cell.length_b   1.000
_cell.length_c   1.000
_cell.angle_alpha   90.00
_cell.angle_beta   90.00
_cell.angle_gamma   90.00
#
_symmetry.space_group_name_H-M   'P 1'
#
loop_
_entity.id
_entity.type
_entity.pdbx_description
1 polymer ?
#
loop_
_entity_poly.entity_id
_entity_poly.type
_entity_poly.pdbx_seq_one_letter_code
_entity_poly.pdbx_strand_id
1 'polypeptide(L)'
;MPSIPYSKNSSTLFFLYKYGIDGIEVFYPNATDKQISDNLALCKRHNLLVTAGSDFHRFDDYKHGDIGSVSLGKPYLTSFLERLNK
;
A
#
# COMPACT_ATOMS: atom_id res chain seq x y z
N MET A 1 2.11 16.11 13.93
CA MET A 1 1.24 16.40 12.77
C MET A 1 -0.04 15.61 12.96
N PRO A 2 -1.23 16.24 12.89
CA PRO A 2 -2.48 15.48 12.98
C PRO A 2 -2.66 14.68 11.69
N SER A 3 -2.82 13.36 11.82
CA SER A 3 -3.20 12.49 10.71
C SER A 3 -4.60 12.86 10.25
N ILE A 4 -4.70 13.60 9.14
CA ILE A 4 -5.97 13.80 8.45
C ILE A 4 -6.44 12.41 8.03
N PRO A 5 -7.64 11.95 8.40
CA PRO A 5 -8.16 10.71 7.90
C PRO A 5 -8.40 10.89 6.40
N TYR A 6 -7.49 10.37 5.57
CA TYR A 6 -7.71 10.29 4.13
C TYR A 6 -8.87 9.35 3.89
N SER A 7 -10.07 9.91 3.72
CA SER A 7 -11.20 9.19 3.15
C SER A 7 -10.83 8.84 1.71
N LYS A 8 -10.59 7.55 1.43
CA LYS A 8 -10.43 7.04 0.07
C LYS A 8 -11.75 7.21 -0.68
N ASN A 9 -11.94 8.38 -1.28
CA ASN A 9 -13.09 8.66 -2.12
C ASN A 9 -12.78 8.34 -3.59
N SER A 10 -13.78 7.89 -4.34
CA SER A 10 -13.65 7.43 -5.72
C SER A 10 -13.02 8.48 -6.65
N SER A 11 -13.24 9.77 -6.35
CA SER A 11 -12.69 10.90 -7.11
C SER A 11 -11.17 11.04 -6.98
N THR A 12 -10.60 10.90 -5.77
CA THR A 12 -9.15 10.95 -5.55
C THR A 12 -8.45 9.79 -6.22
N LEU A 13 -9.07 8.62 -6.18
CA LEU A 13 -8.53 7.41 -6.79
C LEU A 13 -8.55 7.46 -8.32
N PHE A 14 -9.64 8.01 -8.88
CA PHE A 14 -9.73 8.31 -10.31
C PHE A 14 -8.65 9.30 -10.75
N PHE A 15 -8.39 10.33 -9.94
CA PHE A 15 -7.31 11.28 -10.20
C PHE A 15 -5.96 10.54 -10.23
N LEU A 16 -5.60 9.83 -9.16
CA LEU A 16 -4.32 9.10 -9.09
C LEU A 16 -4.13 8.09 -10.24
N TYR A 17 -5.19 7.38 -10.62
CA TYR A 17 -5.14 6.50 -11.81
C TYR A 17 -4.90 7.30 -13.10
N LYS A 18 -5.57 8.44 -13.28
CA LYS A 18 -5.36 9.33 -14.42
C LYS A 18 -3.93 9.88 -14.48
N TYR A 19 -3.29 10.10 -13.33
CA TYR A 19 -1.88 10.52 -13.23
C TYR A 19 -0.88 9.36 -13.24
N GLY A 20 -1.34 8.12 -13.47
CA GLY A 20 -0.47 6.99 -13.78
C GLY A 20 0.26 6.38 -12.59
N ILE A 21 -0.39 6.25 -11.42
CA ILE A 21 0.22 5.48 -10.32
C ILE A 21 0.45 4.02 -10.73
N ASP A 22 1.57 3.45 -10.28
CA ASP A 22 1.92 2.06 -10.56
C ASP A 22 1.43 1.08 -9.48
N GLY A 23 1.15 1.55 -8.26
CA GLY A 23 0.86 0.68 -7.13
C GLY A 23 0.24 1.37 -5.92
N ILE A 24 -0.19 0.55 -4.95
CA ILE A 24 -0.77 0.97 -3.68
C ILE A 24 -0.12 0.17 -2.55
N GLU A 25 0.20 0.84 -1.45
CA GLU A 25 0.58 0.19 -0.20
C GLU A 25 -0.66 -0.43 0.46
N VAL A 26 -0.74 -1.74 0.40
CA VAL A 26 -1.88 -2.51 0.92
C VAL A 26 -1.62 -2.97 2.34
N PHE A 27 -0.40 -3.41 2.62
CA PHE A 27 0.01 -3.93 3.91
C PHE A 27 0.88 -2.89 4.62
N TYR A 28 0.42 -2.44 5.78
CA TYR A 28 1.11 -1.51 6.67
C TYR A 28 0.65 -1.80 8.12
N PRO A 29 1.38 -1.35 9.15
CA PRO A 29 1.20 -1.83 10.53
C PRO A 29 -0.22 -1.72 11.10
N ASN A 30 -0.94 -0.65 10.72
CA ASN A 30 -2.28 -0.35 11.21
C ASN A 30 -3.39 -0.63 10.18
N ALA A 31 -3.10 -1.44 9.15
CA ALA A 31 -4.08 -1.78 8.12
C ALA A 31 -5.16 -2.71 8.69
N THR A 32 -6.42 -2.32 8.58
CA THR A 32 -7.56 -3.19 8.91
C THR A 32 -7.80 -4.22 7.80
N ASP A 33 -8.37 -5.37 8.14
CA ASP A 33 -8.76 -6.41 7.16
C ASP A 33 -9.65 -5.84 6.04
N LYS A 34 -10.55 -4.91 6.39
CA LYS A 34 -11.39 -4.23 5.42
C LYS A 34 -10.56 -3.39 4.44
N GLN A 35 -9.61 -2.59 4.95
CA GLN A 35 -8.73 -1.79 4.09
C GLN A 35 -7.85 -2.68 3.20
N ILE A 36 -7.32 -3.78 3.73
CA ILE A 36 -6.54 -4.74 2.96
C ILE A 36 -7.39 -5.29 1.81
N SER A 37 -8.58 -5.81 2.12
CA SER A 37 -9.50 -6.38 1.13
C SER A 37 -9.90 -5.38 0.05
N ASP A 38 -10.30 -4.16 0.45
CA ASP A 38 -10.70 -3.11 -0.48
C ASP A 38 -9.56 -2.70 -1.43
N ASN A 39 -8.33 -2.59 -0.91
CA ASN A 39 -7.17 -2.21 -1.71
C ASN A 39 -6.67 -3.34 -2.60
N LEU A 40 -6.72 -4.60 -2.17
CA LEU A 40 -6.42 -5.75 -3.02
C LEU A 40 -7.39 -5.83 -4.19
N ALA A 41 -8.69 -5.67 -3.92
CA ALA A 41 -9.71 -5.66 -4.96
C ALA A 41 -9.48 -4.52 -5.96
N LEU A 42 -9.08 -3.35 -5.46
CA LEU A 42 -8.74 -2.21 -6.30
C LEU A 42 -7.51 -2.45 -7.16
N CYS A 43 -6.41 -2.94 -6.58
CA CYS A 43 -5.20 -3.25 -7.33
C CYS A 43 -5.48 -4.26 -8.44
N LYS A 44 -6.27 -5.29 -8.13
CA LYS A 44 -6.72 -6.28 -9.12
C LYS A 44 -7.55 -5.65 -10.24
N ARG A 45 -8.50 -4.77 -9.92
CA ARG A 45 -9.37 -4.12 -10.94
C ARG A 45 -8.60 -3.22 -11.91
N HIS A 46 -7.53 -2.57 -11.44
CA HIS A 46 -6.80 -1.57 -12.21
C HIS A 46 -5.38 -2.01 -12.61
N ASN A 47 -5.05 -3.28 -12.42
CA ASN A 47 -3.72 -3.85 -12.69
C ASN A 47 -2.58 -3.05 -12.02
N LEU A 48 -2.81 -2.62 -10.77
CA LEU A 48 -1.82 -1.91 -9.96
C LEU A 48 -0.98 -2.90 -9.15
N LEU A 49 0.27 -2.53 -8.90
CA LEU A 49 1.15 -3.24 -7.98
C LEU A 49 0.61 -3.16 -6.55
N VAL A 50 0.76 -4.27 -5.84
CA VAL A 50 0.56 -4.34 -4.39
C VAL A 50 1.91 -4.13 -3.72
N THR A 51 2.01 -3.16 -2.82
CA THR A 51 3.22 -2.90 -2.03
C THR A 51 2.96 -3.02 -0.53
N ALA A 52 4.03 -3.01 0.25
CA ALA A 52 4.00 -3.04 1.70
C ALA A 52 5.18 -2.27 2.30
N GLY A 53 5.00 -1.76 3.52
CA GLY A 53 6.02 -1.05 4.26
C GLY A 53 5.69 -1.00 5.74
N SER A 54 6.72 -1.03 6.58
CA SER A 54 6.55 -0.83 8.03
C SER A 54 6.46 0.66 8.40
N ASP A 55 6.85 1.55 7.47
CA ASP A 55 7.01 2.98 7.71
C ASP A 55 7.94 3.30 8.89
N PHE A 56 8.99 2.48 9.06
CA PHE A 56 9.89 2.58 10.21
C PHE A 56 10.63 3.93 10.25
N HIS A 57 10.53 4.62 11.38
CA HIS A 57 11.27 5.85 11.66
C HIS A 57 12.28 5.69 12.81
N ARG A 58 11.94 4.90 13.84
CA ARG A 58 12.80 4.49 14.99
C ARG A 58 12.07 3.47 15.86
N PHE A 59 12.81 2.78 16.73
CA PHE A 59 12.21 1.93 17.76
C PHE A 59 11.39 2.74 18.79
N ASP A 60 10.39 2.10 19.39
CA ASP A 60 9.54 2.64 20.46
C ASP A 60 8.78 3.94 20.13
N ASP A 61 8.46 4.20 18.85
CA ASP A 61 7.64 5.36 18.49
C ASP A 61 6.13 5.13 18.59
N TYR A 62 5.71 3.87 18.73
CA TYR A 62 4.34 3.35 18.84
C TYR A 62 3.35 3.79 17.74
N LYS A 63 3.84 4.47 16.70
CA LYS A 63 3.02 5.01 15.61
C LYS A 63 3.24 4.24 14.32
N HIS A 64 4.47 3.80 14.10
CA HIS A 64 4.86 3.03 12.93
C HIS A 64 5.31 1.63 13.34
N GLY A 65 5.53 0.77 12.34
CA GLY A 65 5.99 -0.59 12.55
C GLY A 65 7.51 -0.63 12.69
N ASP A 66 7.99 -1.60 13.46
CA ASP A 66 9.42 -1.90 13.53
C ASP A 66 9.96 -2.30 12.16
N ILE A 67 11.28 -2.14 11.98
CA ILE A 67 11.94 -2.55 10.75
C ILE A 67 11.63 -4.02 10.42
N GLY A 68 11.12 -4.26 9.20
CA GLY A 68 10.76 -5.61 8.75
C GLY A 68 9.49 -6.22 9.35
N SER A 69 8.73 -5.48 10.18
CA SER A 69 7.46 -5.95 10.76
C SER A 69 6.36 -6.20 9.72
N VAL A 70 6.50 -5.61 8.53
CA VAL A 70 5.58 -5.78 7.40
C VAL A 70 6.39 -6.21 6.18
N SER A 71 5.90 -7.23 5.48
CA SER A 71 6.57 -7.81 4.31
C SER A 71 5.60 -8.13 3.20
N LEU A 72 6.08 -8.10 1.95
CA LEU A 72 5.34 -8.56 0.78
C LEU A 72 5.41 -10.08 0.67
N GLY A 73 4.25 -10.72 0.49
CA GLY A 73 4.19 -12.12 0.09
C GLY A 73 4.84 -12.33 -1.29
N LYS A 74 5.41 -13.52 -1.50
CA LYS A 74 6.15 -13.89 -2.72
C LYS A 74 5.43 -13.52 -4.03
N PRO A 75 4.11 -13.76 -4.20
CA PRO A 75 3.43 -13.42 -5.46
C PRO A 75 3.49 -11.92 -5.77
N TYR A 76 3.27 -11.06 -4.78
CA TYR A 76 3.29 -9.61 -4.97
C TYR A 76 4.70 -9.08 -5.23
N LEU A 77 5.71 -9.65 -4.55
CA LEU A 77 7.10 -9.32 -4.80
C LEU A 77 7.52 -9.71 -6.23
N THR A 78 7.11 -10.88 -6.71
CA THR A 78 7.37 -11.30 -8.09
C THR A 78 6.78 -10.31 -9.09
N SER A 79 5.50 -9.93 -8.94
CA SER A 79 4.87 -8.95 -9.84
C SER A 79 5.56 -7.58 -9.82
N PHE A 80 6.06 -7.15 -8.65
CA PHE A 80 6.83 -5.92 -8.52
C PHE A 80 8.15 -5.99 -9.31
N LEU A 81 8.93 -7.06 -9.14
CA LEU A 81 10.20 -7.25 -9.83
C LEU A 81 10.03 -7.39 -11.35
N GLU A 82 8.99 -8.09 -11.81
CA GLU A 82 8.63 -8.20 -13.23
C GLU A 82 8.28 -6.84 -13.85
N ARG A 83 7.75 -5.90 -13.07
CA ARG A 83 7.45 -4.54 -13.55
C ARG A 83 8.71 -3.68 -13.67
N LEU A 84 9.71 -3.89 -12.81
CA LEU A 84 10.98 -3.15 -12.83
C LEU A 84 11.92 -3.58 -13.98
N ASN A 85 11.85 -4.84 -14.40
CA ASN A 85 12.70 -5.38 -15.46
C ASN A 85 12.14 -5.11 -16.88
N LYS A 86 11.45 -3.99 -17.07
CA LYS A 86 10.84 -3.60 -18.36
C LYS A 86 11.62 -2.50 -19.05
#